data_AF-A0A8S4BED3-F1
#
_entry.id   AF-A0A8S4BED3-F1
#
_cell.length_a   1.000
_cell.length_b   1.000
_cell.length_c   1.000
_cell.angle_alpha   90.00
_cell.angle_beta   90.00
_cell.angle_gamma   90.00
#
_symmetry.space_group_name_H-M   'P 1'
#
loop_
_entity.id
_entity.type
_entity.pdbx_description
1 polymer ?
#
loop_
_entity_poly.entity_id
_entity_poly.type
_entity_poly.pdbx_seq_one_letter_code
_entity_poly.pdbx_strand_id
1 'polypeptide(L)'
;MYIDIDIHHGDGVEEAFYTTDRVMTVSFHKYGEYFPGTGDLRDIGAGKGKYYAVNFPLRDGIDDESYEQIFKPVMAKVMEMYQPSAVVLQCGSDSLSGDRLGCFNLTIRGHAKCVEYMKSFNLPLLMLGGGGYTIRNVARCWTYETAVALDTEIPDELPYNDYFEYFGPDFKLHISPSNMTNQNTQEYLDKIKQRLFENLRMLPHAPGVQMQAIPEDVVPDDKLDEDTEDPDKRLSIRATDKRISCEEEFSDSEDEGEGGRRNSASHKKGAKRPKVEEEQKEEEEKKAEIKEEDKTKDSGSEKTDLKSTVKTEQSSST
;
A
#
# COMPACT_ATOMS: atom_id res chain seq x y z
N MET A 1 -3.27 19.79 3.12
CA MET A 1 -3.06 18.75 4.14
C MET A 1 -3.35 17.40 3.51
N TYR A 2 -2.57 16.39 3.84
CA TYR A 2 -2.76 15.01 3.40
C TYR A 2 -3.09 14.14 4.61
N ILE A 3 -4.15 13.34 4.50
CA ILE A 3 -4.61 12.39 5.51
C ILE A 3 -4.64 11.01 4.86
N ASP A 4 -4.11 10.02 5.57
CA ASP A 4 -4.00 8.64 5.12
C ASP A 4 -4.64 7.70 6.15
N ILE A 5 -5.64 6.93 5.69
CA ILE A 5 -6.34 5.89 6.48
C ILE A 5 -6.16 4.48 5.88
N ASP A 6 -5.20 4.32 4.96
CA ASP A 6 -4.64 3.02 4.57
C ASP A 6 -4.05 2.31 5.80
N ILE A 7 -4.05 0.98 5.80
CA ILE A 7 -3.40 0.25 6.90
C ILE A 7 -1.87 0.42 6.86
N HIS A 8 -1.30 0.71 5.70
CA HIS A 8 0.13 0.96 5.51
C HIS A 8 0.46 2.44 5.76
N HIS A 9 1.68 2.69 6.21
CA HIS A 9 2.16 4.06 6.32
C HIS A 9 2.30 4.68 4.92
N GLY A 10 1.77 5.90 4.75
CA GLY A 10 1.88 6.73 3.53
C GLY A 10 3.28 7.32 3.32
N ASP A 11 4.29 6.46 3.35
CA ASP A 11 5.72 6.80 3.39
C ASP A 11 6.19 7.64 2.20
N GLY A 12 5.76 7.33 0.98
CA GLY A 12 6.15 8.09 -0.21
C GLY A 12 5.65 9.54 -0.19
N VAL A 13 4.44 9.77 0.33
CA VAL A 13 3.89 11.13 0.46
C VAL A 13 4.57 11.87 1.61
N GLU A 14 4.82 11.18 2.72
CA GLU A 14 5.58 11.73 3.84
C GLU A 14 7.00 12.14 3.42
N GLU A 15 7.75 11.27 2.72
CA GLU A 15 9.10 11.55 2.26
C GLU A 15 9.15 12.76 1.32
N ALA A 16 8.23 12.82 0.36
CA ALA A 16 8.15 13.92 -0.61
C ALA A 16 7.99 15.30 0.05
N PHE A 17 7.34 15.36 1.22
CA PHE A 17 7.08 16.60 1.94
C PHE A 17 7.81 16.73 3.29
N TYR A 18 8.74 15.82 3.59
CA TYR A 18 9.34 15.66 4.92
C TYR A 18 10.05 16.91 5.47
N THR A 19 10.48 17.80 4.57
CA THR A 19 11.23 19.02 4.90
C THR A 19 10.48 20.33 4.70
N THR A 20 9.18 20.28 4.38
CA THR A 20 8.33 21.47 4.19
C THR A 20 7.22 21.58 5.25
N ASP A 21 6.88 22.81 5.61
CA ASP A 21 5.74 23.20 6.42
C ASP A 21 4.46 23.46 5.60
N ARG A 22 4.57 23.44 4.26
CA ARG A 22 3.44 23.73 3.36
C ARG A 22 2.49 22.56 3.15
N VAL A 23 2.92 21.34 3.50
CA VAL A 23 2.10 20.13 3.46
C VAL A 23 2.30 19.41 4.78
N MET A 24 1.23 19.26 5.54
CA MET A 24 1.19 18.35 6.68
C MET A 24 0.68 16.99 6.23
N THR A 25 1.42 15.93 6.56
CA THR A 25 1.02 14.53 6.38
C THR A 25 0.55 13.96 7.71
N VAL A 26 -0.61 13.29 7.70
CA VAL A 26 -1.18 12.61 8.86
C VAL A 26 -1.52 11.19 8.46
N SER A 27 -0.92 10.18 9.09
CA SER A 27 -1.15 8.77 8.77
C SER A 27 -1.49 7.96 10.01
N PHE A 28 -2.50 7.10 9.88
CA PHE A 28 -2.94 6.14 10.89
C PHE A 28 -2.76 4.73 10.34
N HIS A 29 -1.76 4.00 10.81
CA HIS A 29 -1.33 2.78 10.16
C HIS A 29 -0.85 1.74 11.16
N LYS A 30 -0.80 0.48 10.73
CA LYS A 30 -0.15 -0.58 11.51
C LYS A 30 1.36 -0.34 11.55
N TYR A 31 1.94 -0.52 12.73
CA TYR A 31 3.39 -0.41 12.93
C TYR A 31 3.94 -1.56 13.78
N GLY A 32 5.17 -1.97 13.46
CA GLY A 32 5.86 -3.12 14.06
C GLY A 32 5.73 -4.39 13.22
N GLU A 33 6.86 -4.86 12.68
CA GLU A 33 6.96 -6.02 11.76
C GLU A 33 5.92 -5.96 10.61
N TYR A 34 5.77 -4.77 10.01
CA TYR A 34 4.82 -4.53 8.93
C TYR A 34 5.44 -3.63 7.86
N PHE A 35 4.99 -3.78 6.61
CA PHE A 35 5.39 -2.91 5.52
C PHE A 35 4.77 -1.52 5.69
N PRO A 36 5.47 -0.41 5.34
CA PRO A 36 6.83 -0.31 4.80
C PRO A 36 7.95 -0.29 5.84
N GLY A 37 7.63 -0.28 7.13
CA GLY A 37 8.61 -0.24 8.24
C GLY A 37 9.01 1.17 8.70
N THR A 38 8.40 2.21 8.14
CA THR A 38 8.50 3.62 8.55
C THR A 38 7.21 4.05 9.29
N GLY A 39 7.14 5.30 9.77
CA GLY A 39 5.94 5.83 10.44
C GLY A 39 5.95 5.63 11.95
N ASP A 40 7.14 5.58 12.57
CA ASP A 40 7.24 5.55 14.03
C ASP A 40 6.64 6.84 14.63
N LEU A 41 6.22 6.79 15.88
CA LEU A 41 5.80 7.96 16.64
C LEU A 41 6.87 9.08 16.71
N ARG A 42 8.13 8.72 16.49
CA ARG A 42 9.28 9.65 16.47
C ARG A 42 9.54 10.26 15.10
N ASP A 43 8.90 9.77 14.04
CA ASP A 43 9.01 10.31 12.69
C ASP A 43 8.11 11.55 12.61
N ILE A 44 8.74 12.72 12.80
CA ILE A 44 8.05 14.02 12.94
C ILE A 44 8.48 15.04 11.89
N GLY A 45 9.15 14.62 10.81
CA GLY A 45 9.70 15.52 9.80
C GLY A 45 11.05 16.14 10.19
N ALA A 46 11.67 16.85 9.24
CA ALA A 46 12.99 17.45 9.40
C ALA A 46 13.05 18.90 8.90
N GLY A 47 14.03 19.68 9.40
CA GLY A 47 14.21 21.06 8.98
C GLY A 47 12.95 21.91 9.20
N LYS A 48 12.42 22.54 8.15
CA LYS A 48 11.17 23.31 8.21
C LYS A 48 9.92 22.42 8.36
N GLY A 49 9.97 21.17 7.90
CA GLY A 49 8.89 20.19 8.02
C GLY A 49 8.83 19.50 9.39
N LYS A 50 9.71 19.86 10.33
CA LYS A 50 9.64 19.31 11.69
C LYS A 50 8.32 19.72 12.36
N TYR A 51 7.62 18.73 12.93
CA TYR A 51 6.25 18.77 13.45
C TYR A 51 5.13 18.81 12.40
N TYR A 52 5.45 18.68 11.11
CA TYR A 52 4.47 18.62 10.02
C TYR A 52 4.26 17.20 9.45
N ALA A 53 4.96 16.19 9.98
CA ALA A 53 4.61 14.79 9.78
C ALA A 53 4.02 14.23 11.08
N VAL A 54 2.83 13.64 11.00
CA VAL A 54 2.06 13.15 12.15
C VAL A 54 1.73 11.68 11.92
N ASN A 55 2.35 10.81 12.73
CA ASN A 55 2.20 9.36 12.60
C ASN A 55 1.52 8.75 13.83
N PHE A 56 0.43 8.02 13.61
CA PHE A 56 -0.27 7.26 14.64
C PHE A 56 -0.04 5.76 14.46
N PRO A 57 1.02 5.18 15.08
CA PRO A 57 1.32 3.77 14.95
C PRO A 57 0.33 2.90 15.76
N LEU A 58 -0.30 1.94 15.08
CA LEU A 58 -1.32 1.06 15.63
C LEU A 58 -0.88 -0.40 15.62
N ARG A 59 -1.57 -1.21 16.43
CA ARG A 59 -1.46 -2.66 16.49
C ARG A 59 -2.68 -3.32 15.85
N ASP A 60 -2.65 -4.63 15.75
CA ASP A 60 -3.69 -5.41 15.10
C ASP A 60 -5.06 -5.26 15.78
N GLY A 61 -6.10 -5.45 14.98
CA GLY A 61 -7.47 -5.62 15.45
C GLY A 61 -8.16 -4.36 15.96
N ILE A 62 -7.67 -3.16 15.63
CA ILE A 62 -8.38 -1.92 15.99
C ILE A 62 -9.82 -1.96 15.46
N ASP A 63 -10.76 -1.60 16.33
CA ASP A 63 -12.19 -1.55 16.06
C ASP A 63 -12.67 -0.12 15.77
N ASP A 64 -13.92 -0.02 15.28
CA ASP A 64 -14.54 1.26 14.90
C ASP A 64 -14.54 2.27 16.04
N GLU A 65 -14.89 1.82 17.26
CA GLU A 65 -14.98 2.68 18.43
C GLU A 65 -13.62 3.25 18.83
N SER A 66 -12.59 2.41 18.88
CA SER A 66 -11.23 2.82 19.23
C SER A 66 -10.64 3.74 18.17
N TYR A 67 -10.86 3.44 16.89
CA TYR A 67 -10.37 4.25 15.78
C TYR A 67 -11.03 5.63 15.77
N GLU A 68 -12.35 5.71 15.94
CA GLU A 68 -13.07 6.99 16.01
C GLU A 68 -12.60 7.84 17.22
N GLN A 69 -12.36 7.20 18.37
CA GLN A 69 -11.88 7.87 19.59
C GLN A 69 -10.48 8.48 19.48
N ILE A 70 -9.67 8.04 18.53
CA ILE A 70 -8.36 8.64 18.25
C ILE A 70 -8.41 9.59 17.04
N PHE A 71 -9.13 9.22 15.98
CA PHE A 71 -9.15 9.96 14.73
C PHE A 71 -9.75 11.34 14.93
N LYS A 72 -10.94 11.42 15.53
CA LYS A 72 -11.63 12.71 15.72
C LYS A 72 -10.80 13.69 16.57
N PRO A 73 -10.29 13.33 17.77
CA PRO A 73 -9.50 14.27 18.57
C PRO A 73 -8.18 14.69 17.92
N VAL A 74 -7.47 13.76 17.27
CA VAL A 74 -6.21 14.07 16.58
C VAL A 74 -6.48 15.01 15.42
N MET A 75 -7.45 14.69 14.57
CA MET A 75 -7.79 15.53 13.42
C MET A 75 -8.36 16.88 13.83
N ALA A 76 -9.17 16.95 14.91
CA ALA A 76 -9.60 18.23 15.49
C ALA A 76 -8.40 19.12 15.84
N LYS A 77 -7.39 18.54 16.50
CA LYS A 77 -6.21 19.28 16.93
C LYS A 77 -5.32 19.68 15.74
N VAL A 78 -5.18 18.79 14.75
CA VAL A 78 -4.49 19.09 13.49
C VAL A 78 -5.17 20.27 12.79
N MET A 79 -6.50 20.26 12.65
CA MET A 79 -7.24 21.34 12.01
C MET A 79 -7.11 22.67 12.75
N GLU A 80 -7.12 22.64 14.09
CA GLU A 80 -6.91 23.82 14.95
C GLU A 80 -5.51 24.44 14.76
N MET A 81 -4.46 23.61 14.76
CA MET A 81 -3.08 24.07 14.75
C MET A 81 -2.55 24.35 13.34
N TYR A 82 -2.84 23.47 12.38
CA TYR A 82 -2.32 23.57 11.02
C TYR A 82 -3.15 24.51 10.14
N GLN A 83 -4.47 24.58 10.34
CA GLN A 83 -5.38 25.44 9.58
C GLN A 83 -5.22 25.31 8.05
N PRO A 84 -5.40 24.09 7.49
CA PRO A 84 -5.28 23.89 6.07
C PRO A 84 -6.39 24.60 5.29
N SER A 85 -6.10 24.96 4.04
CA SER A 85 -7.07 25.49 3.08
C SER A 85 -7.62 24.45 2.10
N ALA A 86 -7.01 23.25 2.05
CA ALA A 86 -7.43 22.12 1.25
C ALA A 86 -6.96 20.79 1.87
N VAL A 87 -7.72 19.73 1.64
CA VAL A 87 -7.49 18.39 2.19
C VAL A 87 -7.45 17.37 1.05
N VAL A 88 -6.48 16.48 1.11
CA VAL A 88 -6.44 15.23 0.35
C VAL A 88 -6.61 14.11 1.36
N LEU A 89 -7.61 13.25 1.16
CA LEU A 89 -7.90 12.09 1.99
C LEU A 89 -7.72 10.83 1.14
N GLN A 90 -6.69 10.07 1.45
CA GLN A 90 -6.48 8.73 0.90
C GLN A 90 -7.37 7.77 1.69
N CYS A 91 -8.29 7.08 1.01
CA CYS A 91 -9.27 6.16 1.59
C CYS A 91 -8.89 4.70 1.32
N GLY A 92 -7.66 4.30 1.69
CA GLY A 92 -7.19 2.92 1.63
C GLY A 92 -8.13 1.99 2.36
N SER A 93 -8.61 0.95 1.66
CA SER A 93 -9.67 0.05 2.10
C SER A 93 -9.14 -1.27 2.68
N ASP A 94 -7.82 -1.43 2.74
CA ASP A 94 -7.16 -2.56 3.41
C ASP A 94 -7.12 -2.44 4.94
N SER A 95 -7.50 -1.28 5.49
CA SER A 95 -7.77 -1.11 6.92
C SER A 95 -9.12 -1.71 7.36
N LEU A 96 -9.91 -2.26 6.44
CA LEU A 96 -11.17 -2.95 6.74
C LEU A 96 -10.97 -4.35 7.35
N SER A 97 -11.99 -4.77 8.09
CA SER A 97 -12.12 -6.13 8.61
C SER A 97 -12.19 -7.15 7.46
N GLY A 98 -11.41 -8.23 7.61
CA GLY A 98 -11.39 -9.33 6.64
C GLY A 98 -10.68 -8.98 5.33
N ASP A 99 -9.83 -7.95 5.31
CA ASP A 99 -8.88 -7.76 4.22
C ASP A 99 -7.89 -8.93 4.09
N ARG A 100 -7.32 -9.15 2.90
CA ARG A 100 -6.39 -10.25 2.65
C ARG A 100 -4.98 -10.00 3.19
N LEU A 101 -4.56 -8.74 3.25
CA LEU A 101 -3.23 -8.31 3.72
C LEU A 101 -3.31 -7.52 5.02
N GLY A 102 -4.39 -6.75 5.19
CA GLY A 102 -4.66 -5.97 6.37
C GLY A 102 -5.07 -6.81 7.58
N CYS A 103 -4.77 -6.30 8.77
CA CYS A 103 -5.10 -6.95 10.04
C CYS A 103 -5.75 -5.98 11.04
N PHE A 104 -6.52 -5.01 10.52
CA PHE A 104 -7.46 -4.21 11.30
C PHE A 104 -8.85 -4.86 11.32
N ASN A 105 -9.76 -4.28 12.09
CA ASN A 105 -11.11 -4.80 12.27
C ASN A 105 -12.20 -3.74 12.03
N LEU A 106 -11.92 -2.76 11.15
CA LEU A 106 -12.87 -1.68 10.85
C LEU A 106 -14.02 -2.17 9.97
N THR A 107 -15.21 -1.67 10.23
CA THR A 107 -16.34 -1.81 9.31
C THR A 107 -16.35 -0.67 8.29
N ILE A 108 -17.14 -0.82 7.23
CA ILE A 108 -17.38 0.25 6.26
C ILE A 108 -17.95 1.50 6.94
N ARG A 109 -18.77 1.34 8.00
CA ARG A 109 -19.30 2.49 8.74
C ARG A 109 -18.21 3.18 9.55
N GLY A 110 -17.36 2.43 10.25
CA GLY A 110 -16.24 2.98 11.01
C GLY A 110 -15.25 3.72 10.13
N HIS A 111 -14.91 3.14 8.98
CA HIS A 111 -14.02 3.74 8.00
C HIS A 111 -14.62 5.03 7.40
N ALA A 112 -15.87 4.99 6.93
CA ALA A 112 -16.55 6.15 6.36
C ALA A 112 -16.84 7.29 7.36
N LYS A 113 -16.86 7.03 8.67
CA LYS A 113 -16.91 8.11 9.69
C LYS A 113 -15.70 9.05 9.60
N CYS A 114 -14.57 8.58 9.08
CA CYS A 114 -13.40 9.43 8.83
C CYS A 114 -13.70 10.45 7.73
N VAL A 115 -14.29 9.99 6.62
CA VAL A 115 -14.75 10.85 5.51
C VAL A 115 -15.80 11.85 6.01
N GLU A 116 -16.83 11.36 6.70
CA GLU A 116 -17.90 12.21 7.26
C GLU A 116 -17.32 13.30 8.18
N TYR A 117 -16.40 12.93 9.05
CA TYR A 117 -15.75 13.87 9.95
C TYR A 117 -14.93 14.91 9.20
N MET A 118 -14.12 14.50 8.23
CA MET A 118 -13.29 15.45 7.46
C MET A 118 -14.12 16.36 6.56
N LYS A 119 -15.21 15.85 6.01
CA LYS A 119 -16.18 16.64 5.24
C LYS A 119 -16.82 17.74 6.08
N SER A 120 -17.06 17.51 7.37
CA SER A 120 -17.68 18.49 8.28
C SER A 120 -16.91 19.81 8.44
N PHE A 121 -15.61 19.83 8.09
CA PHE A 121 -14.79 21.06 8.12
C PHE A 121 -15.02 21.98 6.92
N ASN A 122 -15.79 21.57 5.91
CA ASN A 122 -16.17 22.39 4.74
C ASN A 122 -14.98 22.99 3.97
N LEU A 123 -13.89 22.22 3.84
CA LEU A 123 -12.75 22.57 3.00
C LEU A 123 -12.84 21.85 1.65
N PRO A 124 -12.19 22.37 0.59
CA PRO A 124 -11.90 21.61 -0.62
C PRO A 124 -11.28 20.26 -0.26
N LEU A 125 -11.99 19.18 -0.58
CA LEU A 125 -11.65 17.81 -0.22
C LEU A 125 -11.48 16.98 -1.50
N LEU A 126 -10.29 16.44 -1.69
CA LEU A 126 -10.00 15.41 -2.70
C LEU A 126 -9.97 14.05 -2.02
N MET A 127 -10.89 13.16 -2.38
CA MET A 127 -10.90 11.78 -1.92
C MET A 127 -10.22 10.88 -2.96
N LEU A 128 -9.33 10.01 -2.51
CA LEU A 128 -8.59 9.06 -3.34
C LEU A 128 -8.83 7.64 -2.84
N GLY A 129 -8.63 6.66 -3.73
CA GLY A 129 -8.55 5.25 -3.32
C GLY A 129 -7.24 4.93 -2.61
N GLY A 130 -6.82 3.67 -2.67
CA GLY A 130 -5.63 3.18 -1.98
C GLY A 130 -5.52 1.66 -2.04
N GLY A 131 -4.91 1.06 -1.01
CA GLY A 131 -4.93 -0.38 -0.81
C GLY A 131 -6.34 -0.95 -0.63
N GLY A 132 -6.44 -2.28 -0.66
CA GLY A 132 -7.71 -2.99 -0.53
C GLY A 132 -7.71 -4.28 -1.33
N TYR A 133 -7.64 -5.42 -0.65
CA TYR A 133 -7.32 -6.71 -1.25
C TYR A 133 -8.44 -7.73 -1.11
N THR A 134 -9.42 -7.48 -0.25
CA THR A 134 -10.75 -8.10 -0.34
C THR A 134 -11.67 -7.25 -1.21
N ILE A 135 -11.53 -7.39 -2.54
CA ILE A 135 -12.14 -6.51 -3.57
C ILE A 135 -13.65 -6.23 -3.41
N ARG A 136 -14.40 -7.18 -2.84
CA ARG A 136 -15.84 -7.03 -2.58
C ARG A 136 -16.10 -5.98 -1.50
N ASN A 137 -15.26 -5.95 -0.48
CA ASN A 137 -15.33 -4.97 0.59
C ASN A 137 -14.81 -3.61 0.11
N VAL A 138 -13.82 -3.59 -0.78
CA VAL A 138 -13.35 -2.36 -1.44
C VAL A 138 -14.49 -1.69 -2.21
N ALA A 139 -15.20 -2.45 -3.05
CA ALA A 139 -16.35 -1.95 -3.80
C ALA A 139 -17.44 -1.41 -2.86
N ARG A 140 -17.77 -2.14 -1.79
CA ARG A 140 -18.73 -1.68 -0.78
C ARG A 140 -18.28 -0.40 -0.07
N CYS A 141 -17.00 -0.31 0.31
CA CYS A 141 -16.43 0.82 1.04
C CYS A 141 -16.51 2.10 0.22
N TRP A 142 -15.90 2.11 -0.96
CA TRP A 142 -15.84 3.30 -1.81
C TRP A 142 -17.23 3.70 -2.34
N THR A 143 -18.14 2.74 -2.55
CA THR A 143 -19.55 3.04 -2.85
C THR A 143 -20.21 3.80 -1.69
N TYR A 144 -20.03 3.33 -0.45
CA TYR A 144 -20.62 3.98 0.72
C TYR A 144 -19.96 5.32 1.04
N GLU A 145 -18.64 5.44 0.94
CA GLU A 145 -17.92 6.70 1.12
C GLU A 145 -18.31 7.74 0.05
N THR A 146 -18.60 7.30 -1.18
CA THR A 146 -19.16 8.18 -2.22
C THR A 146 -20.55 8.68 -1.82
N ALA A 147 -21.40 7.82 -1.26
CA ALA A 147 -22.70 8.23 -0.74
C ALA A 147 -22.58 9.24 0.41
N VAL A 148 -21.58 9.07 1.30
CA VAL A 148 -21.22 10.05 2.34
C VAL A 148 -20.75 11.36 1.72
N ALA A 149 -19.91 11.32 0.69
CA ALA A 149 -19.46 12.52 -0.03
C ALA A 149 -20.64 13.30 -0.65
N LEU A 150 -21.69 12.60 -1.10
CA LEU A 150 -22.89 13.18 -1.69
C LEU A 150 -23.98 13.59 -0.67
N ASP A 151 -23.81 13.31 0.64
CA ASP A 151 -24.84 13.46 1.67
C ASP A 151 -26.14 12.69 1.34
N THR A 152 -26.00 11.49 0.77
CA THR A 152 -27.15 10.65 0.40
C THR A 152 -27.11 9.33 1.16
N GLU A 153 -28.24 8.94 1.77
CA GLU A 153 -28.39 7.59 2.32
C GLU A 153 -28.69 6.59 1.20
N ILE A 154 -28.01 5.44 1.26
CA ILE A 154 -28.24 4.30 0.37
C ILE A 154 -28.66 3.08 1.20
N PRO A 155 -29.56 2.23 0.67
CA PRO A 155 -30.02 1.04 1.39
C PRO A 155 -28.88 0.03 1.57
N ASP A 156 -28.99 -0.79 2.61
CA ASP A 156 -28.05 -1.90 2.85
C ASP A 156 -28.24 -3.06 1.84
N GLU A 157 -29.41 -3.16 1.20
CA GLU A 157 -29.65 -4.12 0.12
C GLU A 157 -28.88 -3.68 -1.13
N LEU A 158 -27.97 -4.53 -1.63
CA LEU A 158 -27.25 -4.21 -2.85
C LEU A 158 -28.19 -4.23 -4.06
N PRO A 159 -28.11 -3.22 -4.95
CA PRO A 159 -28.80 -3.28 -6.23
C PRO A 159 -28.17 -4.33 -7.13
N TYR A 160 -28.97 -4.88 -8.05
CA TYR A 160 -28.44 -5.75 -9.10
C TYR A 160 -27.39 -5.01 -9.93
N ASN A 161 -26.30 -5.69 -10.24
CA ASN A 161 -25.18 -5.19 -11.04
C ASN A 161 -24.47 -6.38 -11.69
N ASP A 162 -23.57 -6.12 -12.64
CA ASP A 162 -22.87 -7.15 -13.42
C ASP A 162 -22.02 -8.11 -12.56
N TYR A 163 -21.68 -7.70 -11.34
CA TYR A 163 -20.86 -8.46 -10.39
C TYR A 163 -21.66 -8.88 -9.14
N PHE A 164 -22.99 -8.91 -9.22
CA PHE A 164 -23.87 -9.14 -8.06
C PHE A 164 -23.53 -10.42 -7.29
N GLU A 165 -23.18 -11.49 -8.00
CA GLU A 165 -22.84 -12.80 -7.42
C GLU A 165 -21.59 -12.76 -6.53
N TYR A 166 -20.70 -11.77 -6.72
CA TYR A 166 -19.49 -11.65 -5.90
C TYR A 166 -19.87 -11.38 -4.44
N PHE A 167 -20.95 -10.64 -4.20
CA PHE A 167 -21.38 -10.18 -2.87
C PHE A 167 -22.20 -11.21 -2.09
N GLY A 168 -22.24 -12.46 -2.56
CA GLY A 168 -22.86 -13.56 -1.81
C GLY A 168 -22.09 -13.91 -0.52
N PRO A 169 -22.77 -14.51 0.47
CA PRO A 169 -24.16 -14.99 0.42
C PRO A 169 -25.24 -13.98 0.85
N ASP A 170 -24.85 -12.85 1.41
CA ASP A 170 -25.73 -11.91 2.11
C ASP A 170 -26.27 -10.79 1.22
N PHE A 171 -25.52 -10.42 0.17
CA PHE A 171 -25.86 -9.36 -0.79
C PHE A 171 -26.14 -8.01 -0.10
N LYS A 172 -25.45 -7.76 1.02
CA LYS A 172 -25.51 -6.50 1.77
C LYS A 172 -24.33 -5.59 1.48
N LEU A 173 -24.53 -4.30 1.71
CA LEU A 173 -23.50 -3.28 1.60
C LEU A 173 -22.57 -3.31 2.81
N HIS A 174 -23.12 -3.37 4.02
CA HIS A 174 -22.34 -3.27 5.25
C HIS A 174 -21.74 -4.61 5.68
N ILE A 175 -20.50 -4.55 6.17
CA ILE A 175 -19.80 -5.69 6.77
C ILE A 175 -19.85 -5.61 8.29
N SER A 176 -19.85 -6.76 8.95
CA SER A 176 -19.70 -6.86 10.41
C SER A 176 -18.23 -7.06 10.77
N PRO A 177 -17.78 -6.58 11.94
CA PRO A 177 -16.43 -6.84 12.42
C PRO A 177 -16.25 -8.33 12.75
N SER A 178 -15.01 -8.80 12.70
CA SER A 178 -14.65 -10.16 13.11
C SER A 178 -14.48 -10.27 14.63
N ASN A 179 -14.31 -11.48 15.14
CA ASN A 179 -13.97 -11.75 16.55
C ASN A 179 -12.46 -11.57 16.86
N MET A 180 -11.70 -10.91 15.98
CA MET A 180 -10.30 -10.57 16.21
C MET A 180 -10.16 -9.72 17.49
N THR A 181 -9.13 -10.02 18.29
CA THR A 181 -8.83 -9.25 19.50
C THR A 181 -8.18 -7.92 19.15
N ASN A 182 -8.73 -6.82 19.67
CA ASN A 182 -8.10 -5.51 19.56
C ASN A 182 -6.88 -5.42 20.50
N GLN A 183 -5.69 -5.32 19.92
CA GLN A 183 -4.42 -5.23 20.68
C GLN A 183 -4.06 -3.80 21.09
N ASN A 184 -4.90 -2.82 20.73
CA ASN A 184 -4.74 -1.41 21.04
C ASN A 184 -5.47 -1.08 22.34
N THR A 185 -4.79 -1.29 23.47
CA THR A 185 -5.37 -0.92 24.77
C THR A 185 -5.62 0.59 24.85
N GLN A 186 -6.62 1.00 25.62
CA GLN A 186 -6.92 2.42 25.81
C GLN A 186 -5.69 3.20 26.31
N GLU A 187 -4.93 2.62 27.25
CA GLU A 187 -3.69 3.21 27.75
C GLU A 187 -2.63 3.41 26.66
N TYR A 188 -2.52 2.48 25.71
CA TYR A 188 -1.62 2.58 24.57
C TYR A 188 -2.02 3.73 23.65
N LEU A 189 -3.31 3.77 23.27
CA LEU A 189 -3.86 4.81 22.40
C LEU A 189 -3.74 6.20 23.02
N ASP A 190 -4.07 6.34 24.31
CA ASP A 190 -3.99 7.61 25.01
C ASP A 190 -2.55 8.10 25.15
N LYS A 191 -1.59 7.21 25.35
CA LYS A 191 -0.16 7.57 25.41
C LYS A 191 0.36 8.10 24.07
N ILE A 192 -0.04 7.50 22.96
CA ILE A 192 0.33 7.98 21.62
C ILE A 192 -0.34 9.32 21.35
N LYS A 193 -1.65 9.41 21.56
CA LYS A 193 -2.43 10.64 21.40
C LYS A 193 -1.85 11.80 22.19
N GLN A 194 -1.46 11.60 23.45
CA GLN A 194 -0.82 12.63 24.28
C GLN A 194 0.48 13.14 23.68
N ARG A 195 1.37 12.24 23.22
CA ARG A 195 2.62 12.61 22.56
C ARG A 195 2.40 13.36 21.24
N LEU A 196 1.41 12.94 20.45
CA LEU A 196 1.03 13.67 19.24
C LEU A 196 0.50 15.06 19.57
N PHE A 197 -0.28 15.20 20.65
CA PHE A 197 -0.77 16.51 21.09
C PHE A 197 0.38 17.43 21.56
N GLU A 198 1.41 16.88 22.19
CA GLU A 198 2.62 17.62 22.53
C GLU A 198 3.36 18.10 21.27
N ASN A 199 3.53 17.22 20.27
CA ASN A 199 4.11 17.60 18.98
C ASN A 199 3.28 18.69 18.28
N LEU A 200 1.95 18.54 18.23
CA LEU A 200 1.06 19.50 17.58
C LEU A 200 1.06 20.87 18.29
N ARG A 201 1.31 20.94 19.60
CA ARG A 201 1.45 22.21 20.33
C ARG A 201 2.69 23.01 19.93
N MET A 202 3.68 22.38 19.29
CA MET A 202 4.90 23.04 18.83
C MET A 202 4.70 23.78 17.51
N LEU A 203 3.57 23.57 16.82
CA LEU A 203 3.23 24.27 15.58
C LEU A 203 2.87 25.74 15.88
N PRO A 204 3.49 26.72 15.20
CA PRO A 204 3.02 28.09 15.28
C PRO A 204 1.68 28.26 14.55
N HIS A 205 1.63 27.84 13.28
CA HIS A 205 0.48 27.78 12.34
C HIS A 205 1.06 27.46 10.95
N ALA A 206 0.26 27.01 9.97
CA ALA A 206 0.77 26.88 8.59
C ALA A 206 1.21 28.25 8.04
N PRO A 207 2.30 28.32 7.25
CA PRO A 207 2.61 29.53 6.50
C PRO A 207 1.50 29.79 5.48
N GLY A 208 0.92 30.99 5.51
CA GLY A 208 -0.11 31.38 4.53
C GLY A 208 0.47 31.32 3.12
N VAL A 209 -0.03 30.39 2.30
CA VAL A 209 0.29 30.31 0.88
C VAL A 209 -0.88 30.88 0.10
N GLN A 210 -0.62 31.89 -0.72
CA GLN A 210 -1.63 32.41 -1.64
C GLN A 210 -1.96 31.33 -2.68
N MET A 211 -3.24 30.95 -2.77
CA MET A 211 -3.72 30.13 -3.88
C MET A 211 -3.51 30.92 -5.17
N GLN A 212 -2.66 30.40 -6.06
CA GLN A 212 -2.46 30.93 -7.40
C GLN A 212 -3.30 30.10 -8.35
N ALA A 213 -4.11 30.76 -9.18
CA ALA A 213 -4.76 30.09 -10.30
C ALA A 213 -3.66 29.55 -11.22
N ILE A 214 -3.78 28.27 -11.61
CA ILE A 214 -2.93 27.71 -12.64
C ILE A 214 -3.25 28.48 -13.92
N PRO A 215 -2.27 29.13 -14.58
CA PRO A 215 -2.52 29.79 -15.85
C PRO A 215 -3.07 28.77 -16.86
N GLU A 216 -4.11 29.14 -17.60
CA GLU A 216 -4.78 28.25 -18.57
C GLU A 216 -3.79 27.65 -19.60
N ASP A 217 -2.66 28.33 -19.85
CA ASP A 217 -1.64 27.95 -20.82
C ASP A 217 -0.62 26.88 -20.36
N VAL A 218 -0.67 26.40 -19.10
CA VAL A 218 0.35 25.45 -18.58
C VAL A 218 0.06 24.00 -18.98
N VAL A 219 -1.21 23.68 -19.27
CA VAL A 219 -1.58 22.39 -19.84
C VAL A 219 -1.79 22.63 -21.33
N PRO A 220 -0.79 22.36 -22.20
CA PRO A 220 -1.07 22.35 -23.64
C PRO A 220 -2.24 21.40 -23.88
N ASP A 221 -3.28 21.92 -24.51
CA ASP A 221 -4.44 21.14 -24.94
C ASP A 221 -3.93 20.23 -26.06
N ASP A 222 -3.38 19.06 -25.69
CA ASP A 222 -2.83 18.05 -26.61
C ASP A 222 -3.95 17.37 -27.45
N LYS A 223 -5.10 18.05 -27.64
CA LYS A 223 -6.23 17.66 -28.49
C LYS A 223 -6.07 18.11 -29.94
N LEU A 224 -4.85 18.38 -30.37
CA LEU A 224 -4.56 18.69 -31.77
C LEU A 224 -4.29 17.37 -32.50
N ASP A 225 -5.15 17.04 -33.47
CA ASP A 225 -5.02 15.93 -34.41
C ASP A 225 -3.57 15.87 -34.93
N GLU A 226 -2.84 14.81 -34.58
CA GLU A 226 -1.44 14.60 -35.01
C GLU A 226 -1.33 14.57 -36.55
N ASP A 227 -2.42 14.25 -37.24
CA ASP A 227 -2.53 14.23 -38.71
C ASP A 227 -2.56 15.62 -39.37
N THR A 228 -2.64 16.70 -38.58
CA THR A 228 -2.70 18.08 -39.10
C THR A 228 -1.39 18.85 -38.95
N GLU A 229 -0.35 18.27 -38.35
CA GLU A 229 0.93 18.94 -38.18
C GLU A 229 1.84 18.89 -39.43
N ASP A 230 2.56 19.99 -39.63
CA ASP A 230 3.52 20.16 -40.72
C ASP A 230 4.76 19.27 -40.47
N PRO A 231 5.09 18.32 -41.37
CA PRO A 231 6.18 17.36 -41.18
C PRO A 231 7.56 18.00 -41.03
N ASP A 232 7.71 19.27 -41.40
CA ASP A 232 8.97 20.02 -41.27
C ASP A 232 9.11 20.75 -39.91
N LYS A 233 8.10 20.66 -39.02
CA LYS A 233 8.18 21.23 -37.66
C LYS A 233 8.76 20.23 -36.67
N ARG A 234 9.68 20.73 -35.84
CA ARG A 234 10.32 19.94 -34.79
C ARG A 234 9.32 19.68 -33.66
N LEU A 235 9.03 18.41 -33.40
CA LEU A 235 8.15 17.98 -32.31
C LEU A 235 8.72 18.35 -30.94
N SER A 236 7.83 18.52 -29.96
CA SER A 236 8.23 18.75 -28.58
C SER A 236 8.92 17.51 -28.00
N ILE A 237 9.80 17.70 -27.01
CA ILE A 237 10.47 16.60 -26.30
C ILE A 237 9.43 15.63 -25.72
N ARG A 238 8.35 16.15 -25.12
CA ARG A 238 7.27 15.36 -24.55
C ARG A 238 6.51 14.51 -25.59
N ALA A 239 6.23 15.06 -26.77
CA ALA A 239 5.62 14.30 -27.87
C ALA A 239 6.58 13.22 -28.43
N THR A 240 7.88 13.49 -28.39
CA THR A 240 8.91 12.52 -28.77
C THR A 240 9.00 11.40 -27.74
N ASP A 241 8.97 11.72 -26.45
CA ASP A 241 9.01 10.74 -25.37
C ASP A 241 7.76 9.84 -25.36
N LYS A 242 6.59 10.38 -25.70
CA LYS A 242 5.35 9.59 -25.88
C LYS A 242 5.44 8.57 -27.02
N ARG A 243 6.31 8.78 -28.00
CA ARG A 243 6.56 7.85 -29.12
C ARG A 243 7.55 6.74 -28.78
N ILE A 244 8.25 6.84 -27.65
CA ILE A 244 9.20 5.82 -27.23
C ILE A 244 8.42 4.69 -26.57
N SER A 245 8.13 3.63 -27.33
CA SER A 245 7.62 2.39 -26.76
C SER A 245 8.73 1.72 -25.95
N CYS A 246 8.50 1.49 -24.66
CA CYS A 246 9.42 0.73 -23.82
C CYS A 246 9.30 -0.76 -24.19
N GLU A 247 10.38 -1.41 -24.64
CA GLU A 247 10.35 -2.82 -25.06
C GLU A 247 10.01 -3.80 -23.91
N GLU A 248 10.05 -3.34 -22.66
CA GLU A 248 9.73 -4.14 -21.46
C GLU A 248 8.31 -3.91 -20.92
N GLU A 249 7.50 -3.05 -21.55
CA GLU A 249 6.08 -2.91 -21.19
C GLU A 249 5.23 -3.97 -21.90
N PHE A 250 4.83 -5.00 -21.15
CA PHE A 250 3.74 -5.87 -21.56
C PHE A 250 2.42 -5.09 -21.46
N SER A 251 1.97 -4.53 -22.57
CA SER A 251 0.63 -3.95 -22.70
C SER A 251 -0.42 -5.06 -22.68
N ASP A 252 -1.25 -5.08 -21.63
CA ASP A 252 -2.55 -5.74 -21.63
C ASP A 252 -3.57 -4.76 -22.22
N SER A 253 -4.21 -5.13 -23.33
CA SER A 253 -5.14 -4.31 -24.17
C SER A 253 -4.44 -3.17 -24.92
N GLU A 254 -4.39 -3.15 -26.26
CA GLU A 254 -5.52 -2.82 -27.14
C GLU A 254 -5.43 -3.46 -28.57
N ASP A 255 -4.61 -4.49 -28.81
CA ASP A 255 -4.52 -5.16 -30.13
C ASP A 255 -5.40 -6.42 -30.23
N GLU A 256 -6.69 -6.26 -29.92
CA GLU A 256 -7.75 -7.25 -30.18
C GLU A 256 -8.72 -6.66 -31.23
N GLY A 257 -8.24 -6.44 -32.45
CA GLY A 257 -9.10 -6.00 -33.55
C GLY A 257 -8.34 -5.70 -34.83
N GLU A 258 -8.53 -6.55 -35.86
CA GLU A 258 -8.04 -6.38 -37.24
C GLU A 258 -6.54 -6.64 -37.52
N GLY A 259 -6.01 -7.74 -36.99
CA GLY A 259 -4.73 -8.30 -37.45
C GLY A 259 -4.61 -9.78 -37.16
N GLY A 260 -4.75 -10.63 -38.18
CA GLY A 260 -4.84 -12.08 -38.02
C GLY A 260 -3.66 -12.70 -37.25
N ARG A 261 -3.87 -13.02 -35.97
CA ARG A 261 -3.04 -13.97 -35.22
C ARG A 261 -3.22 -15.39 -35.77
N ARG A 262 -2.55 -15.69 -36.88
CA ARG A 262 -2.24 -17.07 -37.30
C ARG A 262 -0.74 -17.29 -37.19
N ASN A 263 -0.27 -17.69 -36.02
CA ASN A 263 1.02 -18.37 -35.92
C ASN A 263 0.83 -19.83 -36.38
N SER A 264 0.78 -20.05 -37.71
CA SER A 264 0.76 -21.39 -38.28
C SER A 264 2.19 -21.94 -38.42
N ALA A 265 2.87 -22.16 -37.30
CA ALA A 265 4.11 -22.91 -37.27
C ALA A 265 3.80 -24.41 -37.08
N SER A 266 3.63 -25.11 -38.20
CA SER A 266 3.57 -26.58 -38.22
C SER A 266 4.92 -27.16 -37.82
N HIS A 267 5.01 -27.78 -36.65
CA HIS A 267 6.20 -28.52 -36.22
C HIS A 267 6.30 -29.85 -36.98
N LYS A 268 6.58 -29.81 -38.29
CA LYS A 268 7.02 -30.99 -39.04
C LYS A 268 8.44 -31.35 -38.59
N LYS A 269 8.57 -32.47 -37.87
CA LYS A 269 9.85 -33.11 -37.53
C LYS A 269 10.63 -33.40 -38.83
N GLY A 270 11.65 -32.59 -39.11
CA GLY A 270 12.58 -32.76 -40.21
C GLY A 270 13.96 -33.23 -39.72
N ALA A 271 14.30 -34.46 -40.10
CA ALA A 271 15.61 -35.11 -40.22
C ALA A 271 16.78 -34.70 -39.30
N LYS A 272 17.23 -35.67 -38.49
CA LYS A 272 18.52 -35.70 -37.77
C LYS A 272 19.70 -35.42 -38.70
N ARG A 273 20.59 -34.51 -38.31
CA ARG A 273 22.00 -34.46 -38.78
C ARG A 273 22.88 -35.26 -37.80
N PRO A 274 23.92 -35.98 -38.28
CA PRO A 274 24.74 -36.84 -37.43
C PRO A 274 25.73 -36.02 -36.58
N LYS A 275 25.91 -36.43 -35.31
CA LYS A 275 26.89 -35.85 -34.37
C LYS A 275 28.28 -36.42 -34.67
N VAL A 276 29.31 -35.58 -34.55
CA VAL A 276 30.74 -35.93 -34.73
C VAL A 276 31.28 -36.58 -33.44
N GLU A 277 32.08 -37.63 -33.58
CA GLU A 277 32.51 -38.57 -32.52
C GLU A 277 33.52 -38.02 -31.47
N GLU A 278 33.83 -36.72 -31.45
CA GLU A 278 34.79 -36.17 -30.48
C GLU A 278 34.14 -35.69 -29.17
N GLU A 279 32.85 -35.34 -29.16
CA GLU A 279 32.17 -34.86 -27.93
C GLU A 279 31.80 -35.97 -26.94
N GLN A 280 31.78 -37.24 -27.36
CA GLN A 280 31.40 -38.36 -26.48
C GLN A 280 32.51 -38.81 -25.54
N LYS A 281 33.79 -38.55 -25.88
CA LYS A 281 34.92 -38.93 -25.01
C LYS A 281 35.11 -37.98 -23.83
N GLU A 282 34.85 -36.68 -24.02
CA GLU A 282 34.93 -35.70 -22.92
C GLU A 282 33.80 -35.84 -21.90
N GLU A 283 32.62 -36.36 -22.29
CA GLU A 283 31.52 -36.64 -21.36
C GLU A 283 31.73 -37.93 -20.55
N GLU A 284 32.45 -38.93 -21.08
CA GLU A 284 32.75 -40.17 -20.35
C GLU A 284 33.88 -40.01 -19.33
N GLU A 285 34.93 -39.23 -19.64
CA GLU A 285 36.02 -38.96 -18.68
C GLU A 285 35.55 -38.14 -17.47
N LYS A 286 34.71 -37.11 -17.68
CA LYS A 286 34.13 -36.32 -16.58
C LYS A 286 33.20 -37.12 -15.67
N LYS A 287 32.51 -38.14 -16.20
CA LYS A 287 31.66 -39.02 -15.39
C LYS A 287 32.46 -40.05 -14.58
N ALA A 288 33.69 -40.37 -14.98
CA ALA A 288 34.57 -41.27 -14.25
C ALA A 288 35.20 -40.56 -13.04
N GLU A 289 35.64 -39.30 -13.19
CA GLU A 289 36.23 -38.51 -12.09
C GLU A 289 35.24 -38.24 -10.95
N ILE A 290 33.97 -37.93 -11.29
CA ILE A 290 32.93 -37.68 -10.27
C ILE A 290 32.60 -38.95 -9.45
N LYS A 291 32.82 -40.15 -10.00
CA LYS A 291 32.56 -41.42 -9.29
C LYS A 291 33.68 -41.85 -8.36
N GLU A 292 34.91 -41.35 -8.51
CA GLU A 292 36.02 -41.65 -7.59
C GLU A 292 36.02 -40.72 -6.35
N GLU A 293 35.59 -39.47 -6.49
CA GLU A 293 35.48 -38.54 -5.35
C GLU A 293 34.35 -38.92 -4.37
N ASP A 294 33.29 -39.56 -4.84
CA ASP A 294 32.16 -39.97 -3.99
C ASP A 294 32.44 -41.26 -3.19
N LYS A 295 33.44 -42.05 -3.60
CA LYS A 295 33.88 -43.27 -2.88
C LYS A 295 34.91 -43.00 -1.79
N THR A 296 35.54 -41.83 -1.76
CA THR A 296 36.59 -41.49 -0.78
C THR A 296 36.08 -40.74 0.44
N LYS A 297 34.80 -40.33 0.48
CA LYS A 297 34.18 -39.63 1.62
C LYS A 297 33.45 -40.53 2.63
N ASP A 298 33.22 -41.81 2.33
CA ASP A 298 32.43 -42.74 3.18
C ASP A 298 33.29 -43.70 4.03
N SER A 299 34.59 -43.41 4.22
CA SER A 299 35.46 -44.19 5.11
C SER A 299 36.28 -43.29 6.02
N GLY A 300 35.67 -42.77 7.09
CA GLY A 300 36.42 -41.97 8.06
C GLY A 300 35.66 -41.41 9.25
N SER A 301 35.12 -42.25 10.14
CA SER A 301 35.01 -41.90 11.57
C SER A 301 34.55 -43.10 12.42
N GLU A 302 35.47 -43.69 13.19
CA GLU A 302 35.13 -44.55 14.32
C GLU A 302 36.07 -44.24 15.51
N LYS A 303 35.47 -44.19 16.72
CA LYS A 303 36.04 -44.13 18.09
C LYS A 303 36.30 -42.74 18.70
N THR A 304 35.55 -42.39 19.75
CA THR A 304 35.86 -42.74 21.16
C THR A 304 34.73 -42.30 22.12
N ASP A 305 34.23 -43.26 22.90
CA ASP A 305 33.41 -43.06 24.11
C ASP A 305 34.24 -42.50 25.27
N LEU A 306 33.66 -41.61 26.09
CA LEU A 306 33.97 -41.46 27.52
C LEU A 306 32.83 -40.75 28.27
N LYS A 307 32.26 -41.46 29.26
CA LYS A 307 31.26 -41.04 30.26
C LYS A 307 31.85 -40.00 31.23
N SER A 308 31.03 -39.04 31.70
CA SER A 308 30.98 -38.67 33.14
C SER A 308 29.78 -37.78 33.53
N THR A 309 28.92 -38.37 34.38
CA THR A 309 28.25 -37.81 35.59
C THR A 309 27.36 -36.56 35.54
N VAL A 310 26.08 -36.84 35.78
CA VAL A 310 25.07 -36.00 36.45
C VAL A 310 25.43 -35.78 37.92
N LYS A 311 25.31 -34.54 38.42
CA LYS A 311 25.16 -34.24 39.84
C LYS A 311 24.04 -33.21 40.04
N THR A 312 23.08 -33.61 40.88
CA THR A 312 21.96 -32.82 41.39
C THR A 312 22.09 -32.81 42.91
N GLU A 313 22.20 -31.64 43.55
CA GLU A 313 21.99 -31.38 44.99
C GLU A 313 21.33 -29.98 45.04
N GLN A 314 20.06 -29.80 45.45
CA GLN A 314 19.55 -29.62 46.84
C GLN A 314 20.36 -28.61 47.66
N SER A 315 19.87 -27.73 48.53
CA SER A 315 18.59 -27.09 48.89
C SER A 315 18.92 -26.16 50.08
N SER A 316 17.95 -25.34 50.53
CA SER A 316 17.82 -24.74 51.88
C SER A 316 18.59 -23.44 52.25
N SER A 317 17.79 -22.37 52.38
CA SER A 317 17.65 -21.45 53.55
C SER A 317 18.83 -21.16 54.48
N THR A 318 19.14 -19.87 54.63
CA THR A 318 19.18 -19.15 55.92
C THR A 318 18.91 -17.67 55.68
#